data_AF-A0A7G9XQS3-F1
#
_entry.id   AF-A0A7G9XQS3-F1
#
_cell.length_a   1.000
_cell.length_b   1.000
_cell.length_c   1.000
_cell.angle_alpha   90.00
_cell.angle_beta   90.00
_cell.angle_gamma   90.00
#
_symmetry.space_group_name_H-M   'P 1'
#
loop_
_entity.id
_entity.type
_entity.pdbx_description
1 polymer ?
#
loop_
_entity_poly.entity_id
_entity_poly.type
_entity_poly.pdbx_seq_one_letter_code
_entity_poly.pdbx_strand_id
1 'polypeptide(L)'
;MPIMIASSFDVQGDGDLDAQTDVIMDELIEVEETTSLIFDSSVSAALADRTVEISFAVNVDDPADAQAIAKQILEQVIRAAGGNPQVATADASDVFQWSRSEQSVLVSV
;
A
#
# COMPACT_ATOMS: atom_id res chain seq x y z
N MET A 1 -10.13 18.59 0.72
CA MET A 1 -9.62 18.56 -0.68
C MET A 1 -9.03 17.18 -0.90
N PRO A 2 -9.21 16.55 -2.06
CA PRO A 2 -8.67 15.22 -2.24
C PRO A 2 -7.17 15.24 -2.49
N ILE A 3 -6.46 14.37 -1.80
CA ILE A 3 -5.01 14.20 -1.89
C ILE A 3 -4.75 12.84 -2.50
N MET A 4 -4.04 12.82 -3.63
CA MET A 4 -3.63 11.58 -4.27
C MET A 4 -2.46 10.98 -3.52
N ILE A 5 -2.57 9.70 -3.18
CA ILE A 5 -1.53 8.90 -2.56
C ILE A 5 -1.17 7.81 -3.56
N ALA A 6 0.13 7.62 -3.79
CA ALA A 6 0.67 6.50 -4.54
C ALA A 6 1.78 5.87 -3.70
N SER A 7 1.86 4.55 -3.71
CA SER A 7 2.88 3.79 -3.01
C SER A 7 3.22 2.53 -3.80
N SER A 8 4.51 2.27 -3.99
CA SER A 8 4.99 1.09 -4.74
C SER A 8 5.81 0.21 -3.82
N PHE A 9 5.38 -1.03 -3.58
CA PHE A 9 6.10 -1.98 -2.75
C PHE A 9 6.56 -3.21 -3.51
N ASP A 10 7.73 -3.71 -3.14
CA ASP A 10 8.25 -4.95 -3.69
C ASP A 10 7.80 -6.16 -2.87
N VAL A 11 7.45 -7.21 -3.60
CA VAL A 11 6.98 -8.47 -3.06
C VAL A 11 8.13 -9.50 -3.11
N GLN A 12 8.60 -9.98 -1.96
CA GLN A 12 9.55 -11.11 -1.94
C GLN A 12 8.88 -12.45 -1.76
N GLY A 13 9.57 -13.43 -2.34
CA GLY A 13 9.22 -14.83 -2.27
C GLY A 13 8.54 -15.31 -3.53
N ASP A 14 8.40 -16.63 -3.62
CA ASP A 14 7.75 -17.32 -4.73
C ASP A 14 6.23 -17.41 -4.56
N GLY A 15 5.67 -16.53 -3.71
CA GLY A 15 4.23 -16.37 -3.57
C GLY A 15 3.62 -15.93 -4.89
N ASP A 16 2.38 -16.35 -5.12
CA ASP A 16 1.60 -15.94 -6.28
C ASP A 16 1.27 -14.45 -6.16
N LEU A 17 1.96 -13.63 -6.97
CA LEU A 17 1.79 -12.17 -6.97
C LEU A 17 0.38 -11.79 -7.43
N ASP A 18 -0.21 -12.59 -8.32
CA ASP A 18 -1.55 -12.37 -8.85
C ASP A 18 -2.58 -12.51 -7.72
N ALA A 19 -2.51 -13.62 -6.98
CA ALA A 19 -3.38 -13.86 -5.84
C ALA A 19 -3.23 -12.82 -4.72
N GLN A 20 -2.02 -12.29 -4.50
CA GLN A 20 -1.81 -11.22 -3.50
C GLN A 20 -2.40 -9.89 -3.97
N THR A 21 -2.23 -9.57 -5.25
CA THR A 21 -2.77 -8.35 -5.85
C THR A 21 -4.30 -8.33 -5.78
N ASP A 22 -4.94 -9.48 -6.03
CA ASP A 22 -6.38 -9.65 -5.87
C ASP A 22 -6.85 -9.35 -4.44
N VAL A 23 -6.16 -9.92 -3.43
CA VAL A 23 -6.52 -9.68 -2.02
C VAL A 23 -6.37 -8.20 -1.64
N ILE A 24 -5.33 -7.53 -2.14
CA ILE A 24 -5.13 -6.10 -1.89
C ILE A 24 -6.24 -5.27 -2.52
N MET A 25 -6.65 -5.62 -3.74
CA MET A 25 -7.73 -4.93 -4.43
C MET A 25 -9.06 -5.11 -3.68
N ASP A 26 -9.39 -6.34 -3.26
CA ASP A 26 -10.59 -6.63 -2.48
C ASP A 26 -10.63 -5.83 -1.17
N GLU A 27 -9.52 -5.79 -0.43
CA GLU A 27 -9.45 -5.04 0.82
C GLU A 27 -9.53 -3.51 0.59
N LEU A 28 -8.91 -2.99 -0.48
CA LEU A 28 -9.03 -1.57 -0.83
C LEU A 28 -10.47 -1.18 -1.15
N ILE A 29 -11.19 -2.03 -1.89
CA ILE A 29 -12.61 -1.83 -2.19
C ILE A 29 -13.42 -1.83 -0.88
N GLU A 30 -13.17 -2.78 0.02
CA GLU A 30 -13.86 -2.84 1.31
C GLU A 30 -13.62 -1.56 2.14
N VAL A 31 -12.39 -1.06 2.16
CA VAL A 31 -12.03 0.19 2.85
C VAL A 31 -12.71 1.41 2.21
N GLU A 32 -12.76 1.46 0.88
CA GLU A 32 -13.44 2.52 0.12
C GLU A 32 -14.93 2.57 0.49
N GLU A 33 -15.61 1.42 0.49
CA GLU A 33 -17.03 1.31 0.82
C GLU A 33 -17.33 1.58 2.30
N THR A 34 -16.47 1.11 3.21
CA THR A 34 -16.71 1.21 4.66
C THR A 34 -16.45 2.61 5.19
N THR A 35 -15.38 3.25 4.71
CA THR A 35 -14.85 4.45 5.34
C THR A 35 -15.31 5.72 4.62
N SER A 36 -15.65 5.65 3.32
CA SER A 36 -15.93 6.83 2.47
C SER A 36 -14.83 7.93 2.51
N LEU A 37 -13.64 7.58 3.02
CA LEU A 37 -12.49 8.47 3.15
C LEU A 37 -11.59 8.38 1.93
N ILE A 38 -11.55 7.21 1.27
CA ILE A 38 -10.79 7.00 0.05
C ILE A 38 -11.71 6.84 -1.15
N PHE A 39 -11.17 7.07 -2.34
CA PHE A 39 -11.82 6.86 -3.62
C PHE A 39 -10.77 6.81 -4.74
N ASP A 40 -11.17 6.44 -5.96
CA ASP A 40 -10.26 6.32 -7.12
C ASP A 40 -9.09 5.36 -6.82
N SER A 41 -9.38 4.27 -6.13
CA SER A 41 -8.40 3.24 -5.78
C SER A 41 -7.98 2.43 -7.01
N SER A 42 -6.68 2.15 -7.12
CA SER A 42 -6.09 1.37 -8.20
C SER A 42 -4.91 0.58 -7.66
N VAL A 43 -4.78 -0.66 -8.15
CA VAL A 43 -3.67 -1.55 -7.86
C VAL A 43 -3.12 -2.06 -9.19
N SER A 44 -1.81 -2.01 -9.34
CA SER A 44 -1.09 -2.53 -10.51
C SER A 44 0.07 -3.39 -10.04
N ALA A 45 0.34 -4.51 -10.70
CA ALA A 45 1.44 -5.40 -10.37
C ALA A 45 2.38 -5.60 -11.56
N ALA A 46 3.66 -5.37 -11.34
CA ALA A 46 4.75 -5.67 -12.26
C ALA A 46 5.35 -7.04 -11.90
N LEU A 47 4.84 -8.11 -12.52
CA LEU A 47 5.30 -9.49 -12.29
C LEU A 47 6.82 -9.68 -12.51
N ALA A 48 7.39 -8.95 -13.48
CA ALA A 48 8.80 -9.06 -13.83
C ALA A 48 9.72 -8.51 -12.73
N ASP A 49 9.30 -7.41 -12.10
CA ASP A 49 10.04 -6.71 -11.04
C ASP A 49 9.58 -7.12 -9.64
N ARG A 50 8.50 -7.92 -9.57
CA ARG A 50 7.79 -8.28 -8.33
C ARG A 50 7.34 -7.05 -7.54
N THR A 51 7.02 -5.96 -8.23
CA THR A 51 6.57 -4.71 -7.60
C THR A 51 5.06 -4.59 -7.73
N VAL A 52 4.38 -4.13 -6.68
CA VAL A 52 2.97 -3.78 -6.69
C VAL A 52 2.83 -2.30 -6.36
N GLU A 53 2.12 -1.59 -7.20
CA GLU A 53 1.80 -0.17 -7.07
C GLU A 53 0.35 -0.05 -6.63
N ILE A 54 0.12 0.69 -5.54
CA ILE A 54 -1.20 1.05 -5.06
C ILE A 54 -1.32 2.57 -5.16
N SER A 55 -2.44 3.05 -5.67
CA SER A 55 -2.79 4.47 -5.63
C SER A 55 -4.24 4.66 -5.23
N PHE A 56 -4.53 5.67 -4.43
CA PHE A 56 -5.90 6.07 -4.06
C PHE A 56 -5.93 7.55 -3.70
N ALA A 57 -7.08 8.19 -3.86
CA ALA A 57 -7.32 9.54 -3.38
C ALA A 57 -7.91 9.50 -1.96
N VAL A 58 -7.42 10.34 -1.06
CA VAL A 58 -7.96 10.51 0.29
C VAL A 58 -8.66 11.86 0.40
N ASN A 59 -9.91 11.87 0.85
CA ASN A 59 -10.64 13.10 1.13
C ASN A 59 -10.40 13.54 2.59
N VAL A 60 -9.54 14.54 2.77
CA VAL A 60 -9.27 15.14 4.08
C VAL A 60 -9.26 16.66 4.01
N ASP A 61 -9.43 17.28 5.18
CA ASP A 61 -9.30 18.72 5.36
C ASP A 61 -7.84 19.15 5.59
N ASP A 62 -7.01 18.28 6.19
CA ASP A 62 -5.60 18.53 6.47
C ASP A 62 -4.68 17.49 5.78
N PRO A 63 -3.60 17.91 5.07
CA PRO A 63 -2.67 17.00 4.44
C PRO A 63 -1.89 16.09 5.40
N ALA A 64 -1.67 16.49 6.65
CA ALA A 64 -1.03 15.64 7.64
C ALA A 64 -1.92 14.42 7.99
N ASP A 65 -3.25 14.60 7.97
CA ASP A 65 -4.21 13.52 8.18
C ASP A 65 -4.23 12.55 6.99
N ALA A 66 -4.09 13.05 5.74
CA ALA A 66 -4.01 12.18 4.56
C ALA A 66 -2.86 11.17 4.68
N GLN A 67 -1.69 11.61 5.13
CA GLN A 67 -0.53 10.72 5.26
C GLN A 67 -0.73 9.66 6.35
N ALA A 68 -1.32 10.05 7.48
CA ALA A 68 -1.62 9.11 8.57
C ALA A 68 -2.68 8.07 8.15
N ILE A 69 -3.74 8.51 7.47
CA ILE A 69 -4.80 7.64 6.94
C ILE A 69 -4.24 6.70 5.88
N ALA A 70 -3.48 7.24 4.93
CA ALA A 70 -2.82 6.45 3.88
C ALA A 70 -1.95 5.35 4.47
N LYS A 71 -1.14 5.67 5.48
CA LYS A 71 -0.32 4.69 6.18
C LYS A 71 -1.16 3.59 6.81
N GLN A 72 -2.25 3.92 7.50
CA GLN A 72 -3.11 2.91 8.12
C GLN A 72 -3.76 1.98 7.08
N ILE A 73 -4.24 2.53 5.97
CA ILE A 73 -4.87 1.77 4.90
C ILE A 73 -3.85 0.85 4.22
N LEU A 74 -2.69 1.39 3.84
CA LEU A 74 -1.60 0.61 3.27
C LEU A 74 -1.16 -0.52 4.22
N GLU A 75 -1.05 -0.24 5.51
CA GLU A 75 -0.73 -1.27 6.50
C GLU A 75 -1.81 -2.36 6.59
N GLN A 76 -3.08 -2.00 6.51
CA GLN A 76 -4.20 -2.94 6.56
C GLN A 76 -4.22 -3.86 5.33
N VAL A 77 -4.18 -3.28 4.13
CA VAL A 77 -4.29 -4.03 2.86
C VAL A 77 -3.08 -4.95 2.66
N ILE A 78 -1.89 -4.50 3.05
CA ILE A 78 -0.69 -5.34 3.02
C ILE A 78 -0.80 -6.51 4.01
N ARG A 79 -1.34 -6.29 5.22
CA ARG A 79 -1.56 -7.38 6.20
C ARG A 79 -2.62 -8.38 5.71
N ALA A 80 -3.68 -7.91 5.06
CA ALA A 80 -4.72 -8.76 4.47
C ALA A 80 -4.14 -9.71 3.42
N ALA A 81 -3.20 -9.22 2.60
CA ALA A 81 -2.45 -10.03 1.63
C ALA A 81 -1.42 -10.99 2.25
N GLY A 82 -1.32 -11.06 3.58
CA GLY A 82 -0.34 -11.87 4.29
C GLY A 82 1.06 -11.24 4.39
N GLY A 83 1.17 -9.95 4.02
CA GLY A 83 2.34 -9.12 4.19
C GLY A 83 2.51 -8.59 5.62
N ASN A 84 3.64 -7.93 5.88
CA ASN A 84 4.00 -7.32 7.15
C ASN A 84 4.58 -5.92 6.91
N PRO A 85 3.74 -4.90 6.81
CA PRO A 85 4.21 -3.56 6.51
C PRO A 85 5.26 -3.13 7.55
N GLN A 86 6.35 -2.59 7.06
CA GLN A 86 7.40 -1.89 7.78
C GLN A 86 7.47 -0.49 7.14
N VAL A 87 8.18 0.45 7.76
CA VAL A 87 8.39 1.77 7.16
C VAL A 87 9.88 1.98 7.05
N ALA A 88 10.37 2.19 5.83
CA ALA A 88 11.75 2.59 5.58
C ALA A 88 11.91 4.03 6.02
N THR A 89 12.24 4.21 7.29
CA THR A 89 12.73 5.49 7.77
C THR A 89 14.16 5.67 7.27
N ALA A 90 14.33 6.31 6.12
CA ALA A 90 15.58 6.92 5.71
C ALA A 90 15.29 8.13 4.82
N ASP A 91 15.37 9.32 5.42
CA ASP A 91 15.55 10.62 4.77
C ASP A 91 14.68 10.95 3.54
N ALA A 92 13.64 11.77 3.80
CA ALA A 92 12.98 12.66 2.83
C ALA A 92 12.14 12.04 1.68
N SER A 93 11.83 10.75 1.72
CA SER A 93 10.81 10.14 0.85
C SER A 93 10.17 8.99 1.64
N ASP A 94 8.86 8.99 1.84
CA ASP A 94 8.13 8.16 2.82
C ASP A 94 8.02 6.69 2.37
N VAL A 95 9.15 6.01 2.30
CA VAL A 95 9.31 4.65 1.78
C VAL A 95 8.75 3.64 2.80
N PHE A 96 7.81 2.73 2.45
CA PHE A 96 7.23 1.73 3.39
C PHE A 96 7.96 0.37 3.31
N GLN A 97 8.89 0.00 4.18
CA GLN A 97 9.53 -1.34 4.18
C GLN A 97 8.50 -2.52 4.29
N TRP A 98 8.91 -3.77 4.06
CA TRP A 98 8.18 -4.99 4.49
C TRP A 98 9.19 -5.97 5.08
N SER A 99 8.86 -6.67 6.17
CA SER A 99 9.65 -7.81 6.66
C SER A 99 8.74 -8.97 7.10
N ARG A 100 8.69 -10.08 6.36
CA ARG A 100 8.41 -11.37 7.00
C ARG A 100 9.74 -12.01 7.36
N SER A 101 9.80 -12.70 8.49
CA SER A 101 10.99 -13.39 9.01
C SER A 101 11.81 -14.01 7.87
N GLU A 102 13.01 -13.44 7.63
CA GLU A 102 14.09 -13.88 6.73
C GLU A 102 14.40 -13.11 5.42
N GLN A 103 13.73 -12.01 5.00
CA GLN A 103 14.23 -11.22 3.84
C GLN A 103 13.63 -9.79 3.68
N SER A 104 14.43 -8.81 3.21
CA SER A 104 14.14 -7.34 3.21
C SER A 104 13.95 -6.71 1.80
N VAL A 105 12.92 -5.87 1.58
CA VAL A 105 12.80 -5.00 0.36
C VAL A 105 12.46 -3.54 0.66
N LEU A 106 12.69 -2.71 -0.37
CA LEU A 106 12.59 -1.27 -0.43
C LEU A 106 11.35 -0.85 -1.23
N VAL A 107 10.70 0.27 -0.87
CA VAL A 107 9.37 0.66 -1.38
C VAL A 107 9.30 2.18 -1.45
N SER A 108 9.53 2.81 -2.60
CA SER A 108 9.65 4.28 -2.64
C SER A 108 8.29 4.99 -2.76
N VAL A 109 8.09 6.09 -2.01
CA VAL A 109 6.94 7.02 -2.12
C VAL A 109 7.47 8.40 -2.45
#